data_AF-C0FY39-F1
#
_entry.id   AF-C0FY39-F1
#
_cell.length_a   1.000
_cell.length_b   1.000
_cell.length_c   1.000
_cell.angle_alpha   90.00
_cell.angle_beta   90.00
_cell.angle_gamma   90.00
#
_symmetry.space_group_name_H-M   'P 1'
#
loop_
_entity.id
_entity.type
_entity.pdbx_description
1 polymer ?
#
loop_
_entity_poly.entity_id
_entity_poly.type
_entity_poly.pdbx_seq_one_letter_code
_entity_poly.pdbx_strand_id
1 'polypeptide(L)'
;MKTKELEKYPLQILMMTLTSFLTLLIPKLLSYLIDDILMANNKEKILPWFMITFGVTSLLMIMKFYFITYNPIKIGIKNTFRLQIKAAKDILNMNQSVYADEDKGYYYNVCSNSCAAYGDLYEEIHLNLISCFIYVCGILAVVFMTNIYLGIFLSYMESF
;
A
#
# COMPACT_ATOMS: atom_id res chain seq x y z
N MET A 1 -18.84 3.59 16.30
CA MET A 1 -18.36 2.18 16.25
C MET A 1 -17.07 2.05 17.06
N LYS A 2 -16.96 1.11 18.01
CA LYS A 2 -15.69 0.87 18.72
C LYS A 2 -14.69 0.26 17.72
N THR A 3 -13.58 0.95 17.48
CA THR A 3 -12.47 0.59 16.56
C THR A 3 -11.70 -0.69 16.93
N LYS A 4 -12.08 -1.39 18.01
CA LYS A 4 -11.41 -2.59 18.53
C LYS A 4 -11.59 -3.85 17.68
N GLU A 5 -12.44 -3.82 16.66
CA GLU A 5 -12.79 -5.03 15.89
C GLU A 5 -12.02 -5.20 14.60
N LEU A 6 -11.33 -4.15 14.15
CA LEU A 6 -10.50 -4.22 12.96
C LEU A 6 -9.12 -4.74 13.34
N GLU A 7 -8.68 -5.81 12.67
CA GLU A 7 -7.32 -6.31 12.85
C GLU A 7 -6.32 -5.20 12.48
N LYS A 8 -5.26 -5.07 13.29
CA LYS A 8 -4.13 -4.19 12.99
C LYS A 8 -3.13 -4.99 12.15
N TYR A 9 -2.49 -4.33 11.18
CA TYR A 9 -1.66 -5.02 10.18
C TYR A 9 -0.19 -4.58 10.18
N PRO A 10 0.53 -4.67 11.33
CA PRO A 10 1.91 -4.20 11.40
C PRO A 10 2.85 -4.99 10.49
N LEU A 11 2.64 -6.31 10.36
CA LEU A 11 3.44 -7.16 9.48
C LEU A 11 3.23 -6.83 8.01
N GLN A 12 1.99 -6.50 7.62
CA GLN A 12 1.69 -6.13 6.25
C GLN A 12 2.32 -4.79 5.87
N ILE A 13 2.24 -3.80 6.75
CA ILE A 13 2.93 -2.51 6.59
C ILE A 13 4.43 -2.73 6.42
N LEU A 14 5.03 -3.62 7.22
CA LEU A 14 6.45 -3.97 7.11
C LEU A 14 6.78 -4.60 5.75
N MET A 15 5.99 -5.56 5.27
CA MET A 15 6.23 -6.23 3.98
C MET A 15 6.05 -5.29 2.79
N MET A 16 5.06 -4.40 2.83
CA MET A 16 4.87 -3.36 1.83
C MET A 16 6.05 -2.39 1.82
N THR A 17 6.47 -1.93 3.01
CA THR A 17 7.63 -1.05 3.18
C THR A 17 8.91 -1.68 2.62
N LEU A 18 9.19 -2.94 2.99
CA LEU A 18 10.37 -3.67 2.50
C LEU A 18 10.36 -3.82 0.98
N THR A 19 9.20 -4.17 0.41
CA THR A 19 9.03 -4.32 -1.03
C THR A 19 9.26 -2.99 -1.74
N SER A 20 8.75 -1.88 -1.21
CA SER A 20 9.00 -0.54 -1.74
C SER A 20 10.48 -0.16 -1.68
N PHE A 21 11.18 -0.43 -0.57
CA PHE A 21 12.64 -0.20 -0.51
C PHE A 21 13.43 -1.07 -1.51
N LEU A 22 13.06 -2.33 -1.69
CA LEU A 22 13.72 -3.21 -2.67
C LEU A 22 13.55 -2.70 -4.10
N THR A 23 12.52 -1.90 -4.40
CA THR A 23 12.35 -1.29 -5.73
C THR A 23 13.40 -0.23 -6.04
N LEU A 24 14.09 0.30 -5.02
CA LEU A 24 15.24 1.20 -5.21
C LEU A 24 16.46 0.49 -5.83
N LEU A 25 16.46 -0.85 -5.87
CA LEU A 25 17.46 -1.61 -6.62
C LEU A 25 17.38 -1.35 -8.13
N ILE A 26 16.20 -1.01 -8.66
CA ILE A 26 16.02 -0.74 -10.10
C ILE A 26 16.80 0.51 -10.53
N PRO A 27 16.62 1.70 -9.90
CA PRO A 27 17.48 2.85 -10.15
C PRO A 27 18.98 2.56 -10.01
N LYS A 28 19.38 1.75 -9.03
CA LYS A 28 20.79 1.38 -8.83
C LYS A 28 21.34 0.54 -10.00
N LEU A 29 20.55 -0.43 -10.48
CA LEU A 29 20.91 -1.23 -11.66
C LEU A 29 20.98 -0.37 -12.92
N LEU A 30 20.11 0.64 -13.05
CA LEU A 30 20.17 1.61 -14.14
C LEU A 30 21.41 2.50 -14.06
N SER A 31 21.81 2.97 -12.88
CA SER A 31 23.07 3.72 -12.71
C SER A 31 24.27 2.89 -13.16
N TYR A 32 24.35 1.62 -12.74
CA TYR A 32 25.42 0.71 -13.16
C TYR A 32 25.45 0.48 -14.68
N LEU A 33 24.30 0.45 -15.34
CA LEU A 33 24.25 0.40 -16.81
C LEU A 33 24.89 1.63 -17.43
N ILE A 34 24.55 2.82 -16.94
CA ILE A 34 25.02 4.08 -17.52
C ILE A 34 26.52 4.25 -17.27
N ASP A 35 26.94 4.12 -16.01
CA ASP A 35 28.28 4.51 -15.57
C ASP A 35 29.32 3.44 -15.92
N ASP A 36 29.04 2.16 -15.65
CA ASP A 36 30.03 1.09 -15.75
C ASP A 36 29.99 0.31 -17.08
N ILE A 37 28.88 0.38 -17.82
CA ILE A 37 28.71 -0.36 -19.08
C ILE A 37 28.74 0.58 -20.27
N LEU A 38 27.90 1.62 -20.29
CA LEU A 38 27.79 2.53 -21.43
C LEU A 38 28.96 3.51 -21.49
N MET A 39 29.27 4.22 -20.40
CA MET A 39 30.41 5.17 -20.39
C MET A 39 31.77 4.46 -20.50
N ALA A 40 31.93 3.30 -19.88
CA ALA A 40 33.15 2.50 -20.00
C ALA A 40 33.24 1.66 -21.29
N ASN A 41 32.20 1.71 -22.16
CA ASN A 41 32.08 0.95 -23.40
C ASN A 41 32.32 -0.57 -23.25
N ASN A 42 31.94 -1.14 -22.09
CA ASN A 42 32.18 -2.53 -21.75
C ASN A 42 31.03 -3.43 -22.21
N LYS A 43 31.03 -3.79 -23.50
CA LYS A 43 29.94 -4.54 -24.15
C LYS A 43 29.73 -5.95 -23.61
N GLU A 44 30.75 -6.57 -23.00
CA GLU A 44 30.65 -7.92 -22.44
C GLU A 44 29.72 -8.00 -21.23
N LYS A 45 29.59 -6.89 -20.48
CA LYS A 45 28.77 -6.83 -19.28
C LYS A 45 27.29 -6.55 -19.54
N ILE A 46 26.91 -6.21 -20.78
CA ILE A 46 25.52 -5.90 -21.16
C ILE A 46 24.60 -7.11 -20.92
N LEU A 47 25.00 -8.29 -21.42
CA LEU A 47 24.16 -9.48 -21.34
C LEU A 47 24.00 -9.98 -19.87
N PRO A 48 25.07 -10.09 -19.06
CA PRO A 48 24.93 -10.39 -17.63
C PRO A 48 24.06 -9.36 -16.88
N TRP A 49 24.25 -8.06 -17.15
CA TRP A 49 23.43 -7.02 -16.54
C TRP A 49 21.95 -7.17 -16.89
N PHE A 50 21.64 -7.46 -18.16
CA PHE A 50 20.27 -7.66 -18.60
C PHE A 50 19.62 -8.84 -17.88
N MET A 51 20.32 -9.98 -17.77
CA MET A 51 19.80 -11.17 -17.08
C MET A 51 19.55 -10.91 -15.59
N ILE A 52 20.48 -10.22 -14.91
CA ILE A 52 20.31 -9.85 -13.50
C ILE A 52 19.14 -8.90 -13.34
N THR A 53 19.08 -7.85 -14.16
CA THR A 53 18.04 -6.83 -14.08
C THR A 53 16.67 -7.44 -14.33
N PHE A 54 16.54 -8.25 -15.38
CA PHE A 54 15.30 -8.96 -15.69
C PHE A 54 14.85 -9.88 -14.54
N GLY A 55 15.76 -10.64 -13.95
CA GLY A 55 15.47 -11.50 -12.80
C GLY A 55 14.99 -10.72 -11.59
N VAL A 56 15.70 -9.64 -11.24
CA VAL A 56 15.35 -8.75 -10.13
C VAL A 56 14.00 -8.08 -10.37
N THR A 57 13.76 -7.52 -11.55
CA THR A 57 12.47 -6.86 -11.87
C THR A 57 11.30 -7.83 -11.85
N SER A 58 11.48 -9.05 -12.36
CA SER A 58 10.44 -10.07 -12.35
C SER A 58 10.07 -10.50 -10.93
N LEU A 59 11.07 -10.73 -10.08
CA LEU A 59 10.86 -11.05 -8.67
C LEU A 59 10.14 -9.90 -7.94
N LEU A 60 10.60 -8.66 -8.17
CA LEU A 60 9.97 -7.47 -7.58
C LEU A 60 8.51 -7.32 -8.02
N MET A 61 8.18 -7.64 -9.27
CA MET A 61 6.81 -7.59 -9.77
C MET A 61 5.91 -8.59 -9.04
N ILE A 62 6.39 -9.81 -8.80
CA ILE A 62 5.67 -10.83 -8.02
C ILE A 62 5.47 -10.35 -6.57
N MET A 63 6.51 -9.81 -5.95
CA MET A 63 6.43 -9.28 -4.59
C MET A 63 5.45 -8.11 -4.50
N LYS A 64 5.50 -7.15 -5.44
CA LYS A 64 4.52 -6.05 -5.50
C LYS A 64 3.11 -6.58 -5.64
N PHE A 65 2.88 -7.50 -6.56
CA PHE A 65 1.55 -8.07 -6.76
C PHE A 65 1.03 -8.73 -5.47
N TYR A 66 1.83 -9.56 -4.81
CA TYR A 66 1.40 -10.28 -3.63
C TYR A 66 1.26 -9.38 -2.40
N PHE A 67 2.29 -8.61 -2.08
CA PHE A 67 2.37 -7.84 -0.84
C PHE A 67 1.74 -6.45 -0.93
N ILE A 68 1.69 -5.79 -2.10
CA ILE A 68 1.12 -4.44 -2.20
C ILE A 68 -0.31 -4.48 -2.72
N THR A 69 -0.63 -5.41 -3.62
CA THR A 69 -1.97 -5.45 -4.25
C THR A 69 -2.86 -6.52 -3.62
N TYR A 70 -2.46 -7.79 -3.68
CA TYR A 70 -3.35 -8.90 -3.34
C TYR A 70 -3.66 -9.01 -1.85
N ASN A 71 -2.62 -8.98 -0.98
CA ASN A 71 -2.82 -9.23 0.44
C ASN A 71 -3.61 -8.11 1.15
N PRO A 72 -3.38 -6.80 0.89
CA PRO A 72 -4.22 -5.73 1.42
C PRO A 72 -5.69 -5.90 1.05
N ILE A 73 -5.99 -6.08 -0.24
CA ILE A 73 -7.37 -6.26 -0.73
C ILE A 73 -8.04 -7.45 -0.05
N LYS A 74 -7.35 -8.60 0.04
CA LYS A 74 -7.88 -9.80 0.71
C LYS A 74 -8.23 -9.53 2.17
N ILE A 75 -7.37 -8.78 2.86
CA ILE A 75 -7.54 -8.40 4.25
C ILE A 75 -8.68 -7.38 4.42
N GLY A 76 -8.76 -6.38 3.55
CA GLY A 76 -9.82 -5.37 3.49
C GLY A 76 -11.19 -6.00 3.36
N ILE A 77 -11.36 -6.89 2.39
CA ILE A 77 -12.60 -7.66 2.17
C ILE A 77 -13.03 -8.40 3.45
N LYS A 78 -12.09 -9.08 4.13
CA LYS A 78 -12.39 -9.83 5.37
C LYS A 78 -12.89 -8.92 6.50
N ASN A 79 -12.30 -7.73 6.63
CA ASN A 79 -12.73 -6.73 7.61
C ASN A 79 -14.10 -6.16 7.27
N THR A 80 -14.34 -5.82 6.01
CA THR A 80 -15.63 -5.35 5.52
C THR A 80 -16.74 -6.36 5.80
N PHE A 81 -16.50 -7.65 5.54
CA PHE A 81 -17.46 -8.70 5.88
C PHE A 81 -17.73 -8.80 7.38
N ARG A 82 -16.71 -8.68 8.24
CA ARG A 82 -16.90 -8.69 9.70
C ARG A 82 -17.79 -7.53 10.16
N LEU A 83 -17.57 -6.32 9.62
CA LEU A 83 -18.38 -5.14 9.92
C LEU A 83 -19.82 -5.32 9.44
N GLN A 84 -20.03 -5.83 8.23
CA GLN A 84 -21.37 -6.08 7.67
C GLN A 84 -22.14 -7.12 8.49
N ILE A 85 -21.52 -8.24 8.87
CA ILE A 85 -22.16 -9.27 9.70
C ILE A 85 -22.57 -8.69 11.05
N LYS A 86 -21.74 -7.85 11.66
CA LYS A 86 -22.07 -7.20 12.92
C LYS A 86 -23.20 -6.20 12.76
N ALA A 87 -23.13 -5.34 11.76
CA ALA A 87 -24.19 -4.37 11.48
C ALA A 87 -25.54 -5.07 11.24
N ALA A 88 -25.54 -6.20 10.52
CA ALA A 88 -26.73 -7.02 10.34
C ALA A 88 -27.29 -7.55 11.67
N LYS A 89 -26.43 -8.06 12.57
CA LYS A 89 -26.85 -8.51 13.91
C LYS A 89 -27.40 -7.35 14.76
N ASP A 90 -26.77 -6.19 14.70
CA ASP A 90 -27.19 -5.01 15.46
C ASP A 90 -28.55 -4.51 14.96
N ILE A 91 -28.79 -4.49 13.64
CA ILE A 91 -30.10 -4.18 13.04
C ILE A 91 -31.15 -5.18 13.52
N LEU A 92 -30.89 -6.49 13.39
CA LEU A 92 -31.85 -7.52 13.81
C LEU A 92 -32.30 -7.40 15.28
N ASN A 93 -31.44 -6.85 16.13
CA ASN A 93 -31.71 -6.65 17.56
C ASN A 93 -32.28 -5.25 17.89
N MET A 94 -32.53 -4.38 16.90
CA MET A 94 -33.15 -3.07 17.14
C MET A 94 -34.62 -3.17 17.55
N ASN A 95 -35.07 -2.19 18.33
CA ASN A 95 -36.45 -2.10 18.80
C ASN A 95 -37.43 -1.88 17.63
N GLN A 96 -38.62 -2.48 17.72
CA GLN A 96 -39.64 -2.42 16.66
C GLN A 96 -40.10 -1.00 16.33
N SER A 97 -40.03 -0.08 17.29
CA SER A 97 -40.37 1.33 17.09
C SER A 97 -39.49 2.04 16.07
N VAL A 98 -38.26 1.57 15.83
CA VAL A 98 -37.31 2.15 14.86
C VAL A 98 -37.69 1.76 13.41
N TYR A 99 -38.37 0.62 13.25
CA TYR A 99 -38.88 0.16 11.96
C TYR A 99 -40.22 0.78 11.56
N ALA A 100 -40.75 1.71 12.37
CA ALA A 100 -41.99 2.40 12.06
C ALA A 100 -41.81 3.46 10.96
N ASP A 101 -40.59 3.99 10.81
CA ASP A 101 -40.28 5.06 9.85
C ASP A 101 -39.86 4.50 8.47
N GLU A 102 -39.06 3.43 8.44
CA GLU A 102 -38.49 2.86 7.21
C GLU A 102 -38.40 1.32 7.29
N ASP A 103 -38.43 0.65 6.13
CA ASP A 103 -38.34 -0.81 6.04
C ASP A 103 -36.98 -1.36 6.48
N LYS A 104 -36.97 -2.59 7.00
CA LYS A 104 -35.73 -3.29 7.40
C LYS A 104 -34.67 -3.33 6.30
N GLY A 105 -35.11 -3.46 5.05
CA GLY A 105 -34.24 -3.47 3.88
C GLY A 105 -33.49 -2.15 3.66
N TYR A 106 -34.13 -1.02 3.97
CA TYR A 106 -33.52 0.30 3.88
C TYR A 106 -32.34 0.41 4.85
N TYR A 107 -32.56 0.13 6.13
CA TYR A 107 -31.52 0.17 7.16
C TYR A 107 -30.38 -0.80 6.87
N TYR A 108 -30.69 -2.01 6.39
CA TYR A 108 -29.67 -2.97 5.98
C TYR A 108 -28.81 -2.44 4.84
N ASN A 109 -29.41 -1.84 3.81
CA ASN A 109 -28.67 -1.29 2.68
C ASN A 109 -27.77 -0.13 3.12
N VAL A 110 -28.30 0.81 3.91
CA VAL A 110 -27.55 1.96 4.43
C VAL A 110 -26.37 1.50 5.29
N CYS A 111 -26.60 0.61 6.25
CA CYS A 111 -25.53 0.12 7.12
C CYS A 111 -24.51 -0.74 6.36
N SER A 112 -24.95 -1.61 5.45
CA SER A 112 -24.05 -2.46 4.66
C SER A 112 -23.11 -1.63 3.78
N ASN A 113 -23.65 -0.63 3.06
CA ASN A 113 -22.86 0.28 2.23
C ASN A 113 -21.95 1.16 3.08
N SER A 114 -22.43 1.67 4.21
CA SER A 114 -21.61 2.47 5.12
C SER A 114 -20.47 1.65 5.73
N CYS A 115 -20.71 0.38 6.09
CA CYS A 115 -19.69 -0.53 6.58
C CYS A 115 -18.66 -0.89 5.52
N ALA A 116 -19.08 -1.08 4.26
CA ALA A 116 -18.16 -1.29 3.15
C ALA A 116 -17.27 -0.07 2.91
N ALA A 117 -17.88 1.11 2.75
CA ALA A 117 -17.14 2.36 2.57
C ALA A 117 -16.17 2.64 3.73
N TYR A 118 -16.57 2.35 4.97
CA TYR A 118 -15.69 2.50 6.13
C TYR A 118 -14.53 1.49 6.13
N GLY A 119 -14.78 0.24 5.73
CA GLY A 119 -13.74 -0.78 5.58
C GLY A 119 -12.69 -0.39 4.56
N ASP A 120 -13.13 0.08 3.39
CA ASP A 120 -12.26 0.53 2.30
C ASP A 120 -11.44 1.77 2.72
N LEU A 121 -12.07 2.77 3.33
CA LEU A 121 -11.37 3.95 3.87
C LEU A 121 -10.35 3.59 4.95
N TYR A 122 -10.68 2.64 5.82
CA TYR A 122 -9.76 2.20 6.87
C TYR A 122 -8.54 1.50 6.28
N GLU A 123 -8.71 0.65 5.26
CA GLU A 123 -7.60 0.06 4.51
C GLU A 123 -6.73 1.14 3.88
N GLU A 124 -7.33 2.08 3.14
CA GLU A 124 -6.60 3.12 2.43
C GLU A 124 -5.76 4.00 3.40
N ILE A 125 -6.35 4.43 4.51
CA ILE A 125 -5.67 5.30 5.48
C ILE A 125 -4.62 4.52 6.29
N HIS A 126 -4.89 3.30 6.73
CA HIS A 126 -4.01 2.61 7.68
C HIS A 126 -2.99 1.67 7.03
N LEU A 127 -3.23 1.20 5.82
CA LEU A 127 -2.27 0.39 5.07
C LEU A 127 -1.55 1.23 4.02
N ASN A 128 -2.28 1.79 3.07
CA ASN A 128 -1.67 2.45 1.91
C ASN A 128 -1.00 3.77 2.31
N LEU A 129 -1.72 4.67 3.00
CA LEU A 129 -1.17 5.97 3.38
C LEU A 129 0.01 5.85 4.35
N ILE A 130 -0.08 4.98 5.38
CA ILE A 130 1.04 4.76 6.31
C ILE A 130 2.25 4.17 5.58
N SER A 131 2.05 3.16 4.72
CA SER A 131 3.16 2.55 3.99
C SER A 131 3.80 3.52 3.00
N CYS A 132 3.01 4.30 2.26
CA CYS A 132 3.50 5.36 1.38
C CYS A 132 4.27 6.42 2.16
N PHE A 133 3.75 6.86 3.30
CA PHE A 133 4.43 7.84 4.15
C PHE A 133 5.81 7.35 4.60
N ILE A 134 5.90 6.11 5.09
CA ILE A 134 7.19 5.51 5.49
C ILE A 134 8.15 5.43 4.29
N TYR A 135 7.66 5.03 3.13
CA TYR A 135 8.46 4.93 1.91
C TYR A 135 9.02 6.29 1.45
N VAL A 136 8.18 7.32 1.41
CA VAL A 136 8.59 8.70 1.04
C VAL A 136 9.62 9.23 2.02
N CYS A 137 9.38 9.09 3.34
CA CYS A 137 10.35 9.46 4.36
C CYS A 137 11.68 8.70 4.19
N GLY A 138 11.62 7.42 3.84
CA GLY A 138 12.78 6.58 3.55
C GLY A 138 13.62 7.09 2.37
N ILE A 139 12.97 7.42 1.25
CA ILE A 139 13.65 7.99 0.08
C ILE A 139 14.29 9.33 0.44
N LEU A 140 13.53 10.23 1.07
CA LEU A 140 14.03 11.54 1.47
C LEU A 140 15.29 11.40 2.33
N ALA A 141 15.27 10.52 3.33
CA ALA A 141 16.44 10.25 4.17
C ALA A 141 17.67 9.81 3.37
N VAL A 142 17.51 8.89 2.41
CA VAL A 142 18.60 8.42 1.54
C VAL A 142 19.14 9.55 0.65
N VAL A 143 18.26 10.37 0.09
CA VAL A 143 18.65 11.52 -0.74
C VAL A 143 19.40 12.56 0.08
N PHE A 144 18.91 12.91 1.27
CA PHE A 144 19.59 13.84 2.18
C PHE A 144 20.99 13.35 2.59
N MET A 145 21.17 12.04 2.80
CA MET A 145 22.50 11.46 3.08
C MET A 145 23.44 11.51 1.87
N THR A 146 22.90 11.41 0.65
CA THR A 146 23.71 11.39 -0.58
C THR A 146 24.11 12.79 -1.01
N ASN A 147 23.15 13.73 -1.04
CA ASN A 147 23.40 15.12 -1.41
C ASN A 147 22.32 16.03 -0.81
N ILE A 148 22.72 16.85 0.17
CA ILE A 148 21.85 17.79 0.90
C ILE A 148 21.11 18.75 -0.05
N TYR A 149 21.76 19.24 -1.10
CA TYR A 149 21.15 20.20 -2.03
C TYR A 149 20.03 19.56 -2.88
N LEU A 150 20.23 18.31 -3.30
CA LEU A 150 19.21 17.52 -4.00
C LEU A 150 18.05 17.17 -3.07
N GLY A 151 18.33 16.87 -1.80
CA GLY A 151 17.30 16.64 -0.77
C GLY A 151 16.40 17.85 -0.57
N ILE A 152 16.99 19.03 -0.39
CA ILE A 152 16.26 20.30 -0.23
C ILE A 152 15.42 20.61 -1.48
N PHE A 153 15.98 20.41 -2.68
CA PHE A 153 15.28 20.65 -3.94
C PHE A 153 14.04 19.75 -4.11
N LEU A 154 14.16 18.45 -3.81
CA LEU A 154 13.04 17.50 -3.89
C LEU A 154 11.94 17.83 -2.86
N SER A 155 12.30 18.27 -1.65
CA SER A 155 11.30 18.69 -0.65
C SER A 155 10.54 19.96 -1.05
N TYR A 156 11.15 20.86 -1.83
CA TYR A 156 10.51 22.09 -2.31
C TYR A 156 9.61 21.87 -3.54
N MET A 157 9.93 20.89 -4.39
CA MET A 157 9.15 20.56 -5.61
C MET A 157 7.78 19.92 -5.30
N GLU A 158 7.64 19.15 -4.21
CA GLU A 158 6.33 18.59 -3.81
C GLU A 158 5.36 19.63 -3.22
N SER A 159 5.78 20.89 -3.06
CA SER A 159 4.96 21.99 -2.51
C SER A 159 4.23 22.83 -3.58
N PHE A 160 4.27 22.43 -4.86
CA PHE A 160 3.56 23.04 -5.99
C PHE A 160 2.64 22.03 -6.69
#